data_AF-A0A937XZ49-F1
#
_entry.id   AF-A0A937XZ49-F1
#
_cell.length_a   1.000
_cell.length_b   1.000
_cell.length_c   1.000
_cell.angle_alpha   90.00
_cell.angle_beta   90.00
_cell.angle_gamma   90.00
#
_symmetry.space_group_name_H-M   'P 1'
#
loop_
_entity.id
_entity.type
_entity.pdbx_description
1 polymer ?
#
loop_
_entity_poly.entity_id
_entity_poly.type
_entity_poly.pdbx_seq_one_letter_code
_entity_poly.pdbx_strand_id
1 'polypeptide(L)'
;MGKATGFLEFQRLEEAYQAPQERKQHYREFVVHLSDDEAKVQGARCMDCGTPFCMSGCPVNNIIPDWNDLVYRQDWRAAIQTLHTTNNFPEFTGRLCPAPCEEACVLRINADPVGIKSIEHAIVDKAWESGWIAPQPAARNTGRKVAVIGSGPAGLASAQQLARAGHAVTVFEKNDRIGGLLRYGIPDFKMEKSHIDRRVEQMKAEGVEFRTNHVVASVPPGAGNPKAQAVEPSELLAEFDAVVLAGGAEVPRDLPVPGRQLDGVHFAMDFLPLQNRRVAGDRGVKDLWAKGKHVVVIGGGDTGSDCVGTSNRHGAVSVTQFELLPMPPDPELNPVWPYWPTRLRTSSSHEEGAERDWSIATKQL
;
A
#
# COMPACT_ATOMS: atom_id res chain seq x y z
N MET A 1 -8.56 -26.29 11.07
CA MET A 1 -8.57 -24.81 11.04
C MET A 1 -9.92 -24.35 10.52
N GLY A 2 -10.48 -23.26 11.05
CA GLY A 2 -11.81 -22.78 10.70
C GLY A 2 -12.92 -23.80 11.05
N LYS A 3 -14.07 -23.67 10.39
CA LYS A 3 -15.15 -24.67 10.47
C LYS A 3 -15.00 -25.60 9.27
N ALA A 4 -14.96 -26.91 9.49
CA ALA A 4 -14.73 -27.91 8.43
C ALA A 4 -15.64 -27.76 7.21
N THR A 5 -16.89 -27.31 7.40
CA THR A 5 -17.88 -27.05 6.34
C THR A 5 -18.19 -25.57 6.13
N GLY A 6 -17.46 -24.66 6.79
CA GLY A 6 -17.79 -23.23 6.81
C GLY A 6 -17.81 -22.58 5.43
N PHE A 7 -16.96 -23.03 4.50
CA PHE A 7 -16.95 -22.55 3.12
C PHE A 7 -18.17 -22.96 2.29
N LEU A 8 -18.90 -24.01 2.69
CA LEU A 8 -20.16 -24.43 2.07
C LEU A 8 -21.36 -23.70 2.66
N GLU A 9 -21.25 -23.28 3.92
CA GLU A 9 -22.34 -22.69 4.70
C GLU A 9 -22.38 -21.17 4.63
N PHE A 10 -21.22 -20.53 4.49
CA PHE A 10 -21.08 -19.08 4.55
C PHE A 10 -20.61 -18.50 3.23
N GLN A 11 -21.33 -17.50 2.76
CA GLN A 11 -20.95 -16.70 1.61
C GLN A 11 -19.79 -15.74 1.97
N ARG A 12 -19.04 -15.35 0.94
CA ARG A 12 -18.04 -14.30 1.11
C ARG A 12 -18.75 -13.00 1.48
N LEU A 13 -18.22 -12.33 2.50
CA LEU A 13 -18.56 -10.94 2.78
C LEU A 13 -17.41 -10.07 2.29
N GLU A 14 -17.71 -9.10 1.43
CA GLU A 14 -16.77 -8.04 1.06
C GLU A 14 -16.83 -6.92 2.10
N GLU A 15 -15.73 -6.19 2.28
CA GLU A 15 -15.73 -5.01 3.15
C GLU A 15 -16.72 -3.98 2.64
N ALA A 16 -17.44 -3.34 3.57
CA ALA A 16 -18.40 -2.32 3.20
C ALA A 16 -17.67 -1.05 2.73
N TYR A 17 -18.16 -0.47 1.64
CA TYR A 17 -17.70 0.81 1.11
C TYR A 17 -18.80 1.86 1.28
N GLN A 18 -18.41 3.08 1.63
CA GLN A 18 -19.33 4.22 1.47
C GLN A 18 -19.69 4.40 -0.01
N ALA A 19 -20.91 4.89 -0.26
CA ALA A 19 -21.41 5.08 -1.61
C ALA A 19 -20.53 6.05 -2.42
N PRO A 20 -20.34 5.85 -3.74
CA PRO A 20 -19.45 6.68 -4.56
C PRO A 20 -19.70 8.20 -4.44
N GLN A 21 -20.95 8.64 -4.34
CA GLN A 21 -21.27 10.07 -4.23
C GLN A 21 -20.85 10.69 -2.88
N GLU A 22 -20.88 9.90 -1.81
CA GLU A 22 -20.51 10.32 -0.46
C GLU A 22 -18.99 10.37 -0.31
N ARG A 23 -18.29 9.29 -0.68
CA ARG A 23 -16.82 9.19 -0.52
C ARG A 23 -16.03 10.14 -1.42
N LYS A 24 -16.65 10.72 -2.45
CA LYS A 24 -16.06 11.80 -3.27
C LYS A 24 -15.95 13.13 -2.52
N GLN A 25 -16.69 13.32 -1.43
CA GLN A 25 -16.72 14.59 -0.69
C GLN A 25 -15.58 14.73 0.32
N HIS A 26 -14.75 13.71 0.51
CA HIS A 26 -13.63 13.74 1.45
C HIS A 26 -12.43 12.89 1.00
N TYR A 27 -11.34 13.02 1.75
CA TYR A 27 -10.09 12.28 1.57
C TYR A 27 -9.82 11.25 2.67
N ARG A 28 -10.75 11.07 3.61
CA ARG A 28 -10.69 10.00 4.62
C ARG A 28 -10.91 8.63 4.00
N GLU A 29 -10.40 7.59 4.64
CA GLU A 29 -10.75 6.21 4.31
C GLU A 29 -12.26 5.99 4.41
N PHE A 30 -12.75 5.11 3.53
CA PHE A 30 -14.19 4.82 3.39
C PHE A 30 -14.49 3.32 3.38
N VAL A 31 -13.47 2.49 3.57
CA VAL A 31 -13.60 1.04 3.74
C VAL A 31 -13.80 0.78 5.23
N VAL A 32 -14.88 0.10 5.56
CA VAL A 32 -15.15 -0.32 6.94
C VAL A 32 -14.67 -1.76 7.09
N HIS A 33 -13.74 -1.99 8.01
CA HIS A 33 -13.26 -3.34 8.30
C HIS A 33 -14.39 -4.22 8.85
N LEU A 34 -14.22 -5.54 8.77
CA LEU A 34 -15.16 -6.50 9.33
C LEU A 34 -15.30 -6.29 10.84
N SER A 35 -16.54 -6.39 11.35
CA SER A 35 -16.79 -6.56 12.78
C SER A 35 -16.26 -7.90 13.29
N ASP A 36 -16.16 -8.06 14.61
CA ASP A 36 -15.68 -9.29 15.23
C ASP A 36 -16.45 -10.54 14.78
N ASP A 37 -17.78 -10.43 14.73
CA ASP A 37 -18.68 -11.52 14.33
C ASP A 37 -18.59 -11.81 12.83
N GLU A 38 -18.49 -10.78 11.99
CA GLU A 38 -18.29 -10.94 10.55
C GLU A 38 -16.95 -11.60 10.25
N ALA A 39 -15.87 -11.13 10.89
CA ALA A 39 -14.54 -11.69 10.76
C ALA A 39 -14.49 -13.14 11.27
N LYS A 40 -15.21 -13.46 12.35
CA LYS A 40 -15.38 -14.84 12.82
C LYS A 40 -15.94 -15.74 11.72
N VAL A 41 -17.03 -15.30 11.09
CA VAL A 41 -17.69 -16.05 10.01
C VAL A 41 -16.78 -16.17 8.80
N GLN A 42 -16.09 -15.10 8.40
CA GLN A 42 -15.17 -15.15 7.27
C GLN A 42 -13.94 -16.02 7.54
N GLY A 43 -13.39 -16.02 8.76
CA GLY A 43 -12.33 -16.94 9.19
C GLY A 43 -12.79 -18.41 9.16
N ALA A 44 -14.07 -18.67 9.43
CA ALA A 44 -14.65 -20.02 9.37
C ALA A 44 -14.66 -20.62 7.96
N ARG A 45 -14.58 -19.80 6.90
CA ARG A 45 -14.54 -20.24 5.50
C ARG A 45 -13.20 -20.84 5.08
N CYS A 46 -12.16 -20.76 5.91
CA CYS A 46 -10.88 -21.42 5.61
C CYS A 46 -11.07 -22.95 5.56
N MET A 47 -10.62 -23.58 4.47
CA MET A 47 -10.81 -25.02 4.23
C MET A 47 -9.79 -25.93 4.92
N ASP A 48 -8.80 -25.36 5.64
CA ASP A 48 -7.70 -26.14 6.22
C ASP A 48 -6.96 -27.00 5.17
N CYS A 49 -6.62 -26.38 4.04
CA CYS A 49 -6.02 -27.07 2.90
C CYS A 49 -4.69 -27.75 3.30
N GLY A 50 -4.51 -29.02 2.94
CA GLY A 50 -3.23 -29.73 3.18
C GLY A 50 -2.03 -29.05 2.52
N THR A 51 -2.23 -28.42 1.36
CA THR A 51 -1.26 -27.52 0.72
C THR A 51 -1.84 -26.10 0.67
N PRO A 52 -1.44 -25.19 1.58
CA PRO A 52 -2.01 -23.86 1.65
C PRO A 52 -1.39 -22.92 0.60
N PHE A 53 -1.86 -23.01 -0.64
CA PHE A 53 -1.39 -22.17 -1.76
C PHE A 53 -1.51 -20.66 -1.50
N CYS A 54 -2.43 -20.24 -0.63
CA CYS A 54 -2.55 -18.86 -0.20
C CYS A 54 -1.26 -18.35 0.48
N MET A 55 -0.52 -19.21 1.20
CA MET A 55 0.75 -18.84 1.83
C MET A 55 1.82 -18.57 0.76
N SER A 56 1.98 -19.47 -0.22
CA SER A 56 2.92 -19.26 -1.35
C SER A 56 2.50 -18.14 -2.29
N GLY A 57 1.19 -17.86 -2.38
CA GLY A 57 0.67 -16.71 -3.14
C GLY A 57 0.90 -15.38 -2.42
N CYS A 58 1.18 -15.39 -1.12
CA CYS A 58 1.54 -14.21 -0.36
C CYS A 58 3.05 -13.94 -0.48
N PRO A 59 3.50 -12.78 -0.99
CA PRO A 59 4.94 -12.51 -1.16
C PRO A 59 5.75 -12.52 0.14
N VAL A 60 5.11 -12.30 1.29
CA VAL A 60 5.75 -12.39 2.61
C VAL A 60 5.53 -13.74 3.30
N ASN A 61 4.97 -14.72 2.58
CA ASN A 61 4.66 -16.06 3.07
C ASN A 61 3.87 -16.05 4.39
N ASN A 62 2.87 -15.17 4.50
CA ASN A 62 2.02 -15.08 5.68
C ASN A 62 1.43 -16.45 6.04
N ILE A 63 1.36 -16.75 7.34
CA ILE A 63 0.80 -18.00 7.88
C ILE A 63 -0.74 -17.91 7.95
N ILE A 64 -1.35 -17.74 6.76
CA ILE A 64 -2.75 -17.36 6.59
C ILE A 64 -3.75 -18.31 7.25
N PRO A 65 -3.65 -19.63 7.09
CA PRO A 65 -4.59 -20.56 7.72
C PRO A 65 -4.64 -20.43 9.24
N ASP A 66 -3.48 -20.23 9.88
CA ASP A 66 -3.35 -20.17 11.33
C ASP A 66 -4.04 -18.93 11.90
N TRP A 67 -3.75 -17.74 11.38
CA TRP A 67 -4.41 -16.54 11.90
C TRP A 67 -5.89 -16.46 11.49
N ASN A 68 -6.32 -17.11 10.40
CA ASN A 68 -7.76 -17.27 10.11
C ASN A 68 -8.47 -18.14 11.16
N ASP A 69 -7.84 -19.24 11.58
CA ASP A 69 -8.37 -20.10 12.64
C ASP A 69 -8.43 -19.36 13.98
N LEU A 70 -7.40 -18.58 14.31
CA LEU A 70 -7.36 -17.76 15.52
C LEU A 70 -8.48 -16.70 15.52
N VAL A 71 -8.74 -16.03 14.38
CA VAL A 71 -9.88 -15.11 14.23
C VAL A 71 -11.23 -15.84 14.36
N TYR A 72 -11.37 -17.02 13.76
CA TYR A 72 -12.57 -17.85 13.92
C TYR A 72 -12.83 -18.22 15.39
N ARG A 73 -11.76 -18.48 16.16
CA ARG A 73 -11.83 -18.72 17.61
C ARG A 73 -11.89 -17.45 18.46
N GLN A 74 -11.82 -16.28 17.82
CA GLN A 74 -11.78 -14.97 18.48
C GLN A 74 -10.55 -14.76 19.38
N ASP A 75 -9.46 -15.49 19.13
CA ASP A 75 -8.17 -15.27 19.77
C ASP A 75 -7.34 -14.23 18.98
N TRP A 76 -7.81 -12.99 19.06
CA TRP A 76 -7.28 -11.87 18.30
C TRP A 76 -5.84 -11.51 18.66
N ARG A 77 -5.45 -11.69 19.92
CA ARG A 77 -4.09 -11.40 20.38
C ARG A 77 -3.09 -12.38 19.82
N ALA A 78 -3.42 -13.68 19.81
CA ALA A 78 -2.60 -14.66 19.11
C ALA A 78 -2.60 -14.41 17.59
N ALA A 79 -3.74 -14.02 17.00
CA ALA A 79 -3.83 -13.74 15.57
C ALA A 79 -2.84 -12.66 15.12
N ILE A 80 -2.76 -11.52 15.83
CA ILE A 80 -1.80 -10.47 15.49
C ILE A 80 -0.34 -10.89 15.76
N GLN A 81 -0.08 -11.67 16.81
CA GLN A 81 1.25 -12.21 17.07
C GLN A 81 1.71 -13.11 15.93
N THR A 82 0.84 -14.00 15.46
CA THR A 82 1.10 -14.87 14.30
C THR A 82 1.29 -14.04 13.03
N LEU A 83 0.43 -13.06 12.76
CA LEU A 83 0.53 -12.19 11.57
C LEU A 83 1.86 -11.40 11.53
N HIS A 84 2.33 -10.91 12.69
CA HIS A 84 3.60 -10.21 12.79
C HIS A 84 4.84 -11.10 12.70
N THR A 85 4.71 -12.43 12.69
CA THR A 85 5.87 -13.30 12.46
C THR A 85 6.42 -13.20 11.03
N THR A 86 5.57 -12.80 10.08
CA THR A 86 5.91 -12.72 8.65
C THR A 86 5.73 -11.31 8.07
N ASN A 87 4.81 -10.51 8.62
CA ASN A 87 4.52 -9.17 8.10
C ASN A 87 4.82 -8.05 9.12
N ASN A 88 5.76 -7.17 8.77
CA ASN A 88 6.05 -5.97 9.55
C ASN A 88 4.87 -5.00 9.61
N PHE A 89 4.11 -4.86 8.51
CA PHE A 89 3.14 -3.78 8.32
C PHE A 89 1.78 -4.25 7.78
N PRO A 90 1.06 -5.12 8.51
CA PRO A 90 -0.28 -5.56 8.12
C PRO A 90 -1.29 -4.41 7.97
N GLU A 91 -1.07 -3.26 8.60
CA GLU A 91 -1.90 -2.07 8.40
C GLU A 91 -1.79 -1.50 6.98
N PHE A 92 -0.65 -1.67 6.30
CA PHE A 92 -0.46 -1.19 4.93
C PHE A 92 -0.96 -2.23 3.93
N THR A 93 -0.59 -3.50 4.13
CA THR A 93 -1.00 -4.59 3.23
C THR A 93 -2.48 -4.88 3.33
N GLY A 94 -3.08 -4.89 4.53
CA GLY A 94 -4.52 -5.08 4.71
C GLY A 94 -5.38 -4.04 3.96
N ARG A 95 -4.82 -2.86 3.66
CA ARG A 95 -5.50 -1.79 2.91
C ARG A 95 -5.14 -1.77 1.43
N LEU A 96 -3.86 -1.92 1.11
CA LEU A 96 -3.31 -1.63 -0.22
C LEU A 96 -2.98 -2.87 -1.04
N CYS A 97 -2.78 -4.02 -0.40
CA CYS A 97 -2.44 -5.25 -1.10
C CYS A 97 -3.52 -5.60 -2.13
N PRO A 98 -3.16 -6.05 -3.33
CA PRO A 98 -4.12 -6.51 -4.32
C PRO A 98 -4.57 -7.97 -4.05
N ALA A 99 -4.17 -8.54 -2.91
CA ALA A 99 -4.55 -9.85 -2.38
C ALA A 99 -4.22 -11.05 -3.29
N PRO A 100 -2.94 -11.25 -3.71
CA PRO A 100 -2.56 -12.42 -4.51
C PRO A 100 -2.80 -13.75 -3.81
N CYS A 101 -2.79 -13.76 -2.48
CA CYS A 101 -3.17 -14.90 -1.66
C CYS A 101 -4.63 -15.35 -1.85
N GLU A 102 -5.54 -14.43 -2.21
CA GLU A 102 -6.94 -14.76 -2.52
C GLU A 102 -7.07 -15.36 -3.92
N GLU A 103 -6.23 -14.95 -4.88
CA GLU A 103 -6.17 -15.59 -6.20
C GLU A 103 -5.63 -17.02 -6.13
N ALA A 104 -4.68 -17.24 -5.22
CA ALA A 104 -4.07 -18.55 -4.96
C ALA A 104 -4.93 -19.43 -4.03
N CYS A 105 -5.99 -18.89 -3.42
CA CYS A 105 -6.86 -19.66 -2.53
C CYS A 105 -7.48 -20.84 -3.30
N VAL A 106 -7.54 -22.03 -2.70
CA VAL A 106 -8.11 -23.22 -3.36
C VAL A 106 -9.60 -23.02 -3.69
N LEU A 107 -10.33 -22.27 -2.86
CA LEU A 107 -11.72 -21.90 -3.16
C LEU A 107 -11.85 -21.16 -4.48
N ARG A 108 -10.84 -20.37 -4.88
CA ARG A 108 -10.88 -19.55 -6.10
C ARG A 108 -11.05 -20.38 -7.38
N ILE A 109 -10.79 -21.69 -7.33
CA ILE A 109 -10.98 -22.59 -8.47
C ILE A 109 -12.47 -22.63 -8.88
N ASN A 110 -13.40 -22.59 -7.93
CA ASN A 110 -14.82 -22.83 -8.19
C ASN A 110 -15.80 -22.06 -7.30
N ALA A 111 -15.32 -21.19 -6.42
CA ALA A 111 -16.10 -20.37 -5.50
C ALA A 111 -15.34 -19.10 -5.12
N ASP A 112 -16.00 -18.20 -4.39
CA ASP A 112 -15.32 -17.03 -3.86
C ASP A 112 -14.25 -17.42 -2.83
N PRO A 113 -13.03 -16.85 -2.94
CA PRO A 113 -11.98 -17.17 -2.00
C PRO A 113 -12.32 -16.67 -0.59
N VAL A 114 -11.52 -17.12 0.40
CA VAL A 114 -11.54 -16.52 1.73
C VAL A 114 -11.16 -15.04 1.60
N GLY A 115 -11.85 -14.15 2.31
CA GLY A 115 -11.52 -12.73 2.40
C GLY A 115 -10.27 -12.50 3.24
N ILE A 116 -9.12 -12.97 2.77
CA ILE A 116 -7.84 -12.96 3.49
C ILE A 116 -7.43 -11.53 3.81
N LYS A 117 -7.52 -10.62 2.83
CA LYS A 117 -7.14 -9.22 3.02
C LYS A 117 -8.02 -8.51 4.07
N SER A 118 -9.33 -8.74 4.01
CA SER A 118 -10.28 -8.15 4.97
C SER A 118 -10.10 -8.67 6.39
N ILE A 119 -9.69 -9.94 6.54
CA ILE A 119 -9.37 -10.50 7.85
C ILE A 119 -8.02 -9.93 8.36
N GLU A 120 -7.01 -9.80 7.50
CA GLU A 120 -5.74 -9.13 7.84
C GLU A 120 -5.98 -7.70 8.34
N HIS A 121 -6.84 -6.94 7.65
CA HIS A 121 -7.25 -5.60 8.02
C HIS A 121 -7.95 -5.56 9.39
N ALA A 122 -8.92 -6.45 9.63
CA ALA A 122 -9.62 -6.54 10.91
C ALA A 122 -8.66 -6.88 12.07
N ILE A 123 -7.72 -7.81 11.86
CA ILE A 123 -6.73 -8.20 12.89
C ILE A 123 -5.88 -6.99 13.30
N VAL A 124 -5.30 -6.27 12.35
CA VAL A 124 -4.34 -5.20 12.66
C VAL A 124 -5.03 -3.98 13.28
N ASP A 125 -6.22 -3.62 12.82
CA ASP A 125 -6.94 -2.47 13.39
C ASP A 125 -7.37 -2.75 14.82
N LYS A 126 -7.95 -3.93 15.09
CA LYS A 126 -8.28 -4.36 16.45
C LYS A 126 -7.07 -4.40 17.37
N ALA A 127 -5.91 -4.84 16.86
CA ALA A 127 -4.69 -4.92 17.64
C ALA A 127 -4.12 -3.54 18.01
N TRP A 128 -4.25 -2.54 17.12
CA TRP A 128 -3.94 -1.15 17.45
C TRP A 128 -4.91 -0.57 18.48
N GLU A 129 -6.22 -0.75 18.29
CA GLU A 129 -7.27 -0.29 19.21
C GLU A 129 -7.11 -0.89 20.61
N SER A 130 -6.71 -2.16 20.68
CA SER A 130 -6.49 -2.89 21.93
C SER A 130 -5.11 -2.65 22.56
N GLY A 131 -4.24 -1.86 21.92
CA GLY A 131 -2.89 -1.57 22.40
C GLY A 131 -1.95 -2.78 22.45
N TRP A 132 -2.18 -3.80 21.63
CA TRP A 132 -1.34 -5.00 21.60
C TRP A 132 -0.08 -4.85 20.75
N ILE A 133 -0.07 -3.89 19.83
CA ILE A 133 1.11 -3.54 19.04
C ILE A 133 1.94 -2.57 19.87
N ALA A 134 2.98 -3.10 20.52
CA ALA A 134 3.91 -2.35 21.36
C ALA A 134 5.32 -2.32 20.76
N PRO A 135 6.16 -1.32 21.11
CA PRO A 135 7.58 -1.32 20.81
C PRO A 135 8.27 -2.59 21.35
N GLN A 136 9.14 -3.19 20.53
CA GLN A 136 9.96 -4.35 20.89
C GLN A 136 11.45 -3.96 20.87
N PRO A 137 11.92 -3.14 21.84
CA PRO A 137 13.33 -2.76 21.90
C PRO A 137 14.21 -4.01 22.05
N ALA A 138 15.38 -3.99 21.41
CA ALA A 138 16.30 -5.11 21.48
C ALA A 138 16.79 -5.34 22.91
N ALA A 139 16.84 -6.61 23.32
CA ALA A 139 17.36 -6.99 24.64
C ALA A 139 18.87 -6.76 24.79
N ARG A 140 19.61 -6.64 23.67
CA ARG A 140 21.06 -6.48 23.63
C ARG A 140 21.46 -5.54 22.50
N ASN A 141 22.54 -4.80 22.70
CA ASN A 141 23.16 -3.99 21.66
C ASN A 141 24.32 -4.77 21.03
N THR A 142 24.37 -4.79 19.70
CA THR A 142 25.41 -5.47 18.92
C THR A 142 26.68 -4.64 18.73
N GLY A 143 26.61 -3.34 19.01
CA GLY A 143 27.66 -2.36 18.74
C GLY A 143 27.79 -1.97 17.26
N ARG A 144 26.97 -2.53 16.36
CA ARG A 144 27.01 -2.27 14.92
C ARG A 144 26.05 -1.16 14.52
N LYS A 145 26.48 -0.33 13.57
CA LYS A 145 25.70 0.78 13.00
C LYS A 145 25.28 0.46 11.57
N VAL A 146 24.01 0.68 11.24
CA VAL A 146 23.47 0.46 9.89
C VAL A 146 22.75 1.70 9.38
N ALA A 147 23.13 2.19 8.20
CA ALA A 147 22.41 3.24 7.50
C ALA A 147 21.38 2.63 6.56
N VAL A 148 20.16 3.16 6.55
CA VAL A 148 19.10 2.77 5.62
C VAL A 148 18.71 3.99 4.78
N ILE A 149 18.88 3.91 3.46
CA ILE A 149 18.64 5.02 2.54
C ILE A 149 17.25 4.86 1.93
N GLY A 150 16.33 5.75 2.32
CA GLY A 150 14.93 5.75 1.90
C GLY A 150 13.99 5.16 2.95
N SER A 151 12.86 5.83 3.17
CA SER A 151 11.91 5.45 4.23
C SER A 151 10.58 4.87 3.70
N GLY A 152 10.62 4.28 2.51
CA GLY A 152 9.52 3.46 1.99
C GLY A 152 9.37 2.13 2.75
N PRO A 153 8.41 1.27 2.37
CA PRO A 153 8.14 0.00 3.04
C PRO A 153 9.38 -0.87 3.25
N ALA A 154 10.25 -0.97 2.23
CA ALA A 154 11.48 -1.75 2.31
C ALA A 154 12.44 -1.20 3.39
N GLY A 155 12.70 0.11 3.37
CA GLY A 155 13.57 0.74 4.35
C GLY A 155 13.02 0.66 5.78
N LEU A 156 11.71 0.84 5.95
CA LEU A 156 11.06 0.70 7.26
C LEU A 156 11.15 -0.75 7.78
N ALA A 157 10.87 -1.75 6.93
CA ALA A 157 10.94 -3.15 7.34
C ALA A 157 12.37 -3.55 7.72
N SER A 158 13.35 -3.19 6.89
CA SER A 158 14.77 -3.43 7.17
C SER A 158 15.18 -2.74 8.48
N ALA A 159 14.83 -1.48 8.67
CA ALA A 159 15.20 -0.73 9.86
C ALA A 159 14.59 -1.34 11.13
N GLN A 160 13.32 -1.74 11.08
CA GLN A 160 12.66 -2.38 12.22
C GLN A 160 13.33 -3.69 12.60
N GLN A 161 13.57 -4.57 11.62
CA GLN A 161 14.17 -5.88 11.91
C GLN A 161 15.60 -5.73 12.45
N LEU A 162 16.40 -4.82 11.88
CA LEU A 162 17.76 -4.54 12.34
C LEU A 162 17.80 -3.92 13.74
N ALA A 163 16.89 -2.98 14.05
CA ALA A 163 16.80 -2.38 15.38
C ALA A 163 16.40 -3.43 16.43
N ARG A 164 15.42 -4.29 16.13
CA ARG A 164 15.03 -5.42 17.01
C ARG A 164 16.13 -6.45 17.20
N ALA A 165 17.03 -6.61 16.21
CA ALA A 165 18.22 -7.43 16.32
C ALA A 165 19.35 -6.80 17.16
N GLY A 166 19.20 -5.52 17.56
CA GLY A 166 20.15 -4.82 18.42
C GLY A 166 21.19 -3.97 17.68
N HIS A 167 20.98 -3.66 16.41
CA HIS A 167 21.82 -2.72 15.67
C HIS A 167 21.37 -1.28 15.91
N ALA A 168 22.31 -0.33 15.90
CA ALA A 168 22.00 1.09 15.86
C ALA A 168 21.65 1.47 14.41
N VAL A 169 20.38 1.80 14.15
CA VAL A 169 19.88 2.04 12.80
C VAL A 169 19.51 3.50 12.60
N THR A 170 20.03 4.09 11.53
CA THR A 170 19.65 5.44 11.09
C THR A 170 19.04 5.37 9.69
N VAL A 171 17.80 5.84 9.55
CA VAL A 171 17.07 5.94 8.28
C VAL A 171 17.22 7.36 7.74
N PHE A 172 17.77 7.49 6.53
CA PHE A 172 17.90 8.75 5.81
C PHE A 172 16.77 8.88 4.80
N GLU A 173 15.98 9.96 4.90
CA GLU A 173 14.85 10.24 4.02
C GLU A 173 15.02 11.60 3.36
N LYS A 174 14.93 11.63 2.03
CA LYS A 174 15.10 12.87 1.24
C LYS A 174 13.94 13.84 1.39
N ASN A 175 12.75 13.36 1.75
CA ASN A 175 11.58 14.19 1.98
C ASN A 175 11.49 14.66 3.44
N ASP A 176 10.57 15.59 3.67
CA ASP A 176 10.26 16.18 4.97
C ASP A 176 9.53 15.23 5.93
N ARG A 177 9.02 14.10 5.44
CA ARG A 177 8.28 13.11 6.23
C ARG A 177 8.58 11.69 5.77
N ILE A 178 8.43 10.76 6.70
CA ILE A 178 8.69 9.33 6.52
C ILE A 178 7.54 8.62 5.77
N GLY A 179 7.86 7.60 4.98
CA GLY A 179 6.90 6.69 4.36
C GLY A 179 7.05 6.55 2.83
N GLY A 180 7.93 7.32 2.20
CA GLY A 180 8.11 7.30 0.74
C GLY A 180 6.79 7.47 -0.02
N LEU A 181 6.53 6.59 -0.99
CA LEU A 181 5.29 6.62 -1.77
C LEU A 181 4.03 6.25 -0.98
N LEU A 182 4.13 5.57 0.17
CA LEU A 182 2.96 5.38 1.04
C LEU A 182 2.41 6.73 1.53
N ARG A 183 3.31 7.68 1.76
CA ARG A 183 2.98 9.04 2.21
C ARG A 183 2.66 9.98 1.07
N TYR A 184 3.52 10.02 0.04
CA TYR A 184 3.41 11.03 -1.00
C TYR A 184 2.79 10.53 -2.31
N GLY A 185 2.77 9.23 -2.59
CA GLY A 185 2.15 8.68 -3.79
C GLY A 185 0.69 8.30 -3.57
N ILE A 186 0.46 7.34 -2.69
CA ILE A 186 -0.87 6.75 -2.45
C ILE A 186 -1.80 7.81 -1.83
N PRO A 187 -3.01 8.02 -2.33
CA PRO A 187 -3.96 8.98 -1.75
C PRO A 187 -4.42 8.63 -0.34
N ASP A 188 -4.71 9.64 0.49
CA ASP A 188 -5.28 9.46 1.84
C ASP A 188 -6.57 8.64 1.85
N PHE A 189 -7.42 8.75 0.82
CA PHE A 189 -8.70 8.03 0.78
C PHE A 189 -8.54 6.51 0.58
N LYS A 190 -7.35 6.05 0.16
CA LYS A 190 -7.01 4.62 0.11
C LYS A 190 -6.33 4.13 1.38
N MET A 191 -5.59 5.00 2.05
CA MET A 191 -4.90 4.72 3.30
C MET A 191 -4.50 6.04 3.96
N GLU A 192 -5.06 6.31 5.13
CA GLU A 192 -4.74 7.52 5.89
C GLU A 192 -3.28 7.49 6.37
N LYS A 193 -2.65 8.67 6.42
CA LYS A 193 -1.22 8.74 6.75
C LYS A 193 -0.92 8.54 8.24
N SER A 194 -1.94 8.62 9.09
CA SER A 194 -1.88 8.30 10.52
C SER A 194 -1.33 6.90 10.78
N HIS A 195 -1.56 5.95 9.87
CA HIS A 195 -1.03 4.59 9.97
C HIS A 195 0.50 4.52 9.85
N ILE A 196 1.07 5.41 9.04
CA ILE A 196 2.52 5.56 8.94
C ILE A 196 3.05 6.22 10.21
N ASP A 197 2.39 7.27 10.69
CA ASP A 197 2.83 8.01 11.88
C ASP A 197 2.89 7.11 13.12
N ARG A 198 1.83 6.34 13.40
CA ARG A 198 1.81 5.39 14.54
C ARG A 198 2.93 4.35 14.45
N ARG A 199 3.22 3.86 13.24
CA ARG A 199 4.28 2.87 13.03
C ARG A 199 5.67 3.49 13.21
N VAL A 200 5.88 4.70 12.73
CA VAL A 200 7.14 5.43 12.90
C VAL A 200 7.42 5.71 14.38
N GLU A 201 6.41 6.13 15.14
CA GLU A 201 6.57 6.34 16.59
C GLU A 201 6.91 5.03 17.33
N GLN A 202 6.25 3.93 16.95
CA GLN A 202 6.57 2.61 17.47
C GLN A 202 8.02 2.20 17.16
N MET A 203 8.51 2.47 15.95
CA MET A 203 9.90 2.18 15.56
C MET A 203 10.94 3.12 16.22
N LYS A 204 10.60 4.40 16.45
CA LYS A 204 11.45 5.32 17.23
C LYS A 204 11.63 4.80 18.65
N ALA A 205 10.56 4.32 19.27
CA ALA A 205 10.60 3.70 20.59
C ALA A 205 11.40 2.38 20.61
N GLU A 206 11.57 1.72 19.46
CA GLU A 206 12.48 0.56 19.29
C GLU A 206 13.95 0.96 19.07
N GLY A 207 14.24 2.27 18.94
CA GLY A 207 15.60 2.80 18.80
C GLY A 207 16.01 3.16 17.36
N VAL A 208 15.07 3.18 16.41
CA VAL A 208 15.37 3.64 15.03
C VAL A 208 15.48 5.17 15.02
N GLU A 209 16.60 5.69 14.54
CA GLU A 209 16.79 7.11 14.29
C GLU A 209 16.29 7.46 12.88
N PHE A 210 15.48 8.51 12.75
CA PHE A 210 15.00 8.99 11.46
C PHE A 210 15.57 10.39 11.15
N ARG A 211 16.28 10.51 10.02
CA ARG A 211 16.82 11.75 9.48
C ARG A 211 16.10 12.13 8.19
N THR A 212 15.02 12.88 8.33
CA THR A 212 14.29 13.49 7.19
C THR A 212 15.05 14.66 6.59
N ASN A 213 14.71 15.07 5.37
CA ASN A 213 15.42 16.10 4.61
C ASN A 213 16.91 15.80 4.41
N HIS A 214 17.28 14.53 4.24
CA HIS A 214 18.64 14.12 3.92
C HIS A 214 18.63 13.32 2.63
N VAL A 215 19.28 13.84 1.59
CA VAL A 215 19.52 13.14 0.34
C VAL A 215 20.91 12.53 0.37
N VAL A 216 21.01 11.25 0.04
CA VAL A 216 22.31 10.61 -0.21
C VAL A 216 22.66 10.72 -1.68
N ALA A 217 23.87 11.18 -1.99
CA ALA A 217 24.32 11.51 -3.35
C ALA A 217 23.44 12.60 -4.01
N SER A 218 22.77 12.30 -5.12
CA SER A 218 21.94 13.24 -5.87
C SER A 218 20.52 12.70 -6.11
N VAL A 219 19.54 13.60 -6.13
CA VAL A 219 18.18 13.26 -6.57
C VAL A 219 17.97 13.72 -8.01
N PRO A 220 17.24 12.95 -8.84
CA PRO A 220 16.73 13.45 -10.11
C PRO A 220 15.96 14.77 -9.93
N PRO A 221 16.00 15.71 -10.89
CA PRO A 221 15.22 16.93 -10.84
C PRO A 221 13.73 16.64 -10.58
N GLY A 222 13.14 17.35 -9.61
CA GLY A 222 11.73 17.21 -9.24
C GLY A 222 11.42 16.14 -8.19
N ALA A 223 12.40 15.36 -7.75
CA ALA A 223 12.22 14.39 -6.67
C ALA A 223 12.90 14.84 -5.36
N GLY A 224 12.33 14.42 -4.23
CA GLY A 224 12.81 14.79 -2.89
C GLY A 224 12.45 16.22 -2.46
N ASN A 225 12.88 16.61 -1.26
CA ASN A 225 12.75 17.99 -0.81
C ASN A 225 13.89 18.84 -1.41
N PRO A 226 13.60 19.95 -2.12
CA PRO A 226 14.63 20.86 -2.63
C PRO A 226 15.57 21.43 -1.56
N LYS A 227 15.14 21.42 -0.30
CA LYS A 227 15.92 21.87 0.87
C LYS A 227 16.61 20.73 1.61
N ALA A 228 16.63 19.51 1.05
CA ALA A 228 17.30 18.40 1.68
C ALA A 228 18.82 18.64 1.74
N GLN A 229 19.41 18.30 2.88
CA GLN A 229 20.85 18.29 3.07
C GLN A 229 21.46 17.11 2.30
N ALA A 230 22.51 17.39 1.53
CA ALA A 230 23.30 16.34 0.90
C ALA A 230 24.15 15.60 1.92
N VAL A 231 24.15 14.28 1.83
CA VAL A 231 25.00 13.35 2.56
C VAL A 231 25.85 12.62 1.54
N GLU A 232 27.17 12.74 1.68
CA GLU A 232 28.09 12.08 0.75
C GLU A 232 28.12 10.57 1.03
N PRO A 233 28.07 9.71 -0.01
CA PRO A 233 28.14 8.26 0.19
C PRO A 233 29.40 7.81 0.96
N SER A 234 30.52 8.53 0.80
CA SER A 234 31.76 8.26 1.52
C SER A 234 31.64 8.46 3.04
N GLU A 235 30.82 9.41 3.49
CA GLU A 235 30.54 9.64 4.91
C GLU A 235 29.81 8.44 5.51
N LEU A 236 28.81 7.92 4.79
CA LEU A 236 28.07 6.74 5.24
C LEU A 236 28.94 5.50 5.32
N LEU A 237 29.82 5.29 4.33
CA LEU A 237 30.75 4.16 4.32
C LEU A 237 31.82 4.26 5.42
N ALA A 238 32.13 5.46 5.91
CA ALA A 238 33.07 5.67 7.00
C ALA A 238 32.41 5.53 8.38
N GLU A 239 31.15 5.95 8.53
CA GLU A 239 30.44 5.98 9.83
C GLU A 239 29.70 4.66 10.15
N PHE A 240 29.20 3.95 9.14
CA PHE A 240 28.32 2.79 9.32
C PHE A 240 29.00 1.49 8.90
N ASP A 241 28.70 0.40 9.63
CA ASP A 241 29.19 -0.94 9.31
C ASP A 241 28.52 -1.53 8.07
N ALA A 242 27.30 -1.10 7.76
CA ALA A 242 26.54 -1.53 6.59
C ALA A 242 25.59 -0.43 6.10
N VAL A 243 25.26 -0.49 4.82
CA VAL A 243 24.32 0.43 4.16
C VAL A 243 23.27 -0.37 3.39
N VAL A 244 21.99 -0.05 3.62
CA VAL A 244 20.84 -0.60 2.88
C VAL A 244 20.33 0.45 1.90
N LEU A 245 20.23 0.10 0.62
CA LEU A 245 19.66 0.94 -0.42
C LEU A 245 18.16 0.62 -0.60
N ALA A 246 17.29 1.53 -0.17
CA ALA A 246 15.83 1.40 -0.23
C ALA A 246 15.16 2.66 -0.85
N GLY A 247 15.86 3.32 -1.78
CA GLY A 247 15.45 4.60 -2.37
C GLY A 247 14.27 4.54 -3.36
N GLY A 248 13.78 3.35 -3.71
CA GLY A 248 12.64 3.16 -4.61
C GLY A 248 12.89 3.54 -6.07
N ALA A 249 11.81 3.60 -6.86
CA ALA A 249 11.83 3.92 -8.29
C ALA A 249 10.88 5.10 -8.58
N GLU A 250 11.39 6.32 -8.43
CA GLU A 250 10.59 7.55 -8.59
C GLU A 250 10.76 8.22 -9.95
N VAL A 251 11.71 7.77 -10.77
CA VAL A 251 11.93 8.32 -12.12
C VAL A 251 10.74 7.91 -13.00
N PRO A 252 9.93 8.86 -13.50
CA PRO A 252 8.78 8.53 -14.32
C PRO A 252 9.23 8.01 -15.68
N ARG A 253 8.42 7.12 -16.28
CA ARG A 253 8.59 6.74 -17.68
C ARG A 253 8.01 7.83 -18.58
N ASP A 254 8.87 8.47 -19.36
CA ASP A 254 8.45 9.54 -20.26
C ASP A 254 7.78 9.00 -21.54
N LEU A 255 6.96 9.84 -22.16
CA LEU A 255 6.29 9.58 -23.44
C LEU A 255 6.66 10.70 -24.43
N PRO A 256 7.76 10.55 -25.18
CA PRO A 256 8.28 11.59 -26.07
C PRO A 256 7.50 11.62 -27.39
N VAL A 257 6.26 12.10 -27.34
CA VAL A 257 5.37 12.28 -28.50
C VAL A 257 5.09 13.76 -28.76
N PRO A 258 4.68 14.16 -29.98
CA PRO A 258 4.24 15.53 -30.24
C PRO A 258 3.19 15.98 -29.21
N GLY A 259 3.37 17.17 -28.64
CA GLY A 259 2.49 17.71 -27.59
C GLY A 259 2.97 17.45 -26.16
N ARG A 260 4.01 16.63 -25.93
CA ARG A 260 4.56 16.33 -24.58
C ARG A 260 4.91 17.56 -23.75
N GLN A 261 5.31 18.65 -24.40
CA GLN A 261 5.72 19.92 -23.81
C GLN A 261 4.56 20.89 -23.55
N LEU A 262 3.33 20.56 -23.95
CA LEU A 262 2.16 21.42 -23.75
C LEU A 262 1.87 21.58 -22.25
N ASP A 263 1.34 22.75 -21.89
CA ASP A 263 0.81 22.97 -20.55
C ASP A 263 -0.38 22.02 -20.28
N GLY A 264 -0.47 21.53 -19.05
CA GLY A 264 -1.45 20.52 -18.65
C GLY A 264 -0.97 19.06 -18.77
N VAL A 265 0.19 18.78 -19.38
CA VAL A 265 0.77 17.43 -19.43
C VAL A 265 1.69 17.20 -18.22
N HIS A 266 1.21 16.40 -17.26
CA HIS A 266 1.91 16.17 -15.98
C HIS A 266 2.18 14.68 -15.75
N PHE A 267 3.30 14.36 -15.10
CA PHE A 267 3.47 13.02 -14.55
C PHE A 267 2.54 12.83 -13.35
N ALA A 268 2.12 11.59 -13.08
CA ALA A 268 1.31 11.30 -11.89
C ALA A 268 2.00 11.74 -10.59
N MET A 269 3.32 11.61 -10.53
CA MET A 269 4.13 12.05 -9.38
C MET A 269 4.28 13.58 -9.26
N ASP A 270 3.89 14.35 -10.27
CA ASP A 270 3.75 15.82 -10.15
C ASP A 270 2.37 16.23 -9.62
N PHE A 271 1.41 15.31 -9.63
CA PHE A 271 0.00 15.57 -9.32
C PHE A 271 -0.41 15.00 -7.96
N LEU A 272 -0.19 13.70 -7.73
CA LEU A 272 -0.64 13.00 -6.53
C LEU A 272 -0.01 13.54 -5.23
N PRO A 273 1.32 13.81 -5.16
CA PRO A 273 1.92 14.33 -3.94
C PRO A 273 1.36 15.69 -3.53
N LEU A 274 0.95 16.52 -4.49
CA LEU A 274 0.35 17.82 -4.18
C LEU A 274 -0.93 17.63 -3.37
N GLN A 275 -1.76 16.66 -3.74
CA GLN A 275 -2.99 16.43 -2.99
C GLN A 275 -2.73 15.87 -1.58
N ASN A 276 -1.82 14.91 -1.44
CA ASN A 276 -1.44 14.39 -0.12
C ASN A 276 -0.86 15.49 0.78
N ARG A 277 -0.06 16.42 0.23
CA ARG A 277 0.44 17.59 0.95
C ARG A 277 -0.68 18.54 1.39
N ARG A 278 -1.70 18.76 0.56
CA ARG A 278 -2.87 19.58 0.93
C ARG A 278 -3.66 18.96 2.06
N VAL A 279 -3.89 17.63 2.02
CA VAL A 279 -4.57 16.91 3.11
C VAL A 279 -3.75 16.98 4.40
N ALA A 280 -2.42 16.91 4.31
CA ALA A 280 -1.52 17.09 5.44
C ALA A 280 -1.43 18.54 5.97
N GLY A 281 -2.10 19.52 5.31
CA GLY A 281 -2.13 20.92 5.73
C GLY A 281 -0.90 21.75 5.31
N ASP A 282 -0.10 21.26 4.35
CA ASP A 282 1.05 22.00 3.84
C ASP A 282 0.61 23.32 3.18
N ARG A 283 1.39 24.38 3.41
CA ARG A 283 1.19 25.70 2.79
C ARG A 283 2.05 25.84 1.53
N GLY A 284 1.58 26.65 0.58
CA GLY A 284 2.35 26.94 -0.64
C GLY A 284 2.48 25.74 -1.59
N VAL A 285 1.60 24.75 -1.47
CA VAL A 285 1.51 23.64 -2.43
C VAL A 285 1.15 24.21 -3.80
N LYS A 286 1.88 23.78 -4.85
CA LYS A 286 1.66 24.21 -6.24
C LYS A 286 0.18 24.09 -6.61
N ASP A 287 -0.33 25.11 -7.30
CA ASP A 287 -1.72 25.14 -7.75
C ASP A 287 -1.89 24.28 -9.02
N LEU A 288 -2.24 23.02 -8.82
CA LEU A 288 -2.54 22.07 -9.89
C LEU A 288 -3.79 21.28 -9.49
N TRP A 289 -4.89 21.59 -10.17
CA TRP A 289 -6.21 21.03 -9.93
C TRP A 289 -6.83 20.49 -11.21
N ALA A 290 -7.71 19.51 -11.03
CA ALA A 290 -8.58 18.95 -12.06
C ALA A 290 -9.98 19.58 -12.08
N LYS A 291 -10.29 20.48 -11.13
CA LYS A 291 -11.59 21.11 -10.98
C LYS A 291 -12.02 21.80 -12.27
N GLY A 292 -13.21 21.48 -12.76
CA GLY A 292 -13.77 22.11 -13.96
C GLY A 292 -13.06 21.71 -15.27
N LYS A 293 -12.23 20.67 -15.26
CA LYS A 293 -11.49 20.20 -16.45
C LYS A 293 -12.00 18.85 -16.92
N HIS A 294 -11.79 18.56 -18.20
CA HIS A 294 -11.84 17.22 -18.75
C HIS A 294 -10.44 16.60 -18.62
N VAL A 295 -10.32 15.52 -17.87
CA VAL A 295 -9.01 14.92 -17.53
C VAL A 295 -8.81 13.63 -18.30
N VAL A 296 -7.63 13.50 -18.91
CA VAL A 296 -7.19 12.24 -19.52
C VAL A 296 -6.06 11.66 -18.66
N VAL A 297 -6.21 10.40 -18.24
CA VAL A 297 -5.22 9.63 -17.50
C VAL A 297 -4.65 8.56 -18.41
N ILE A 298 -3.33 8.58 -18.65
CA ILE A 298 -2.65 7.58 -19.48
C ILE A 298 -2.00 6.53 -18.57
N GLY A 299 -2.51 5.30 -18.60
CA GLY A 299 -2.08 4.15 -17.81
C GLY A 299 -3.20 3.55 -16.95
N GLY A 300 -3.38 2.22 -17.02
CA GLY A 300 -4.44 1.50 -16.29
C GLY A 300 -3.99 0.82 -14.98
N GLY A 301 -2.78 1.08 -14.51
CA GLY A 301 -2.30 0.59 -13.21
C GLY A 301 -2.84 1.37 -12.01
N ASP A 302 -2.41 0.99 -10.80
CA ASP A 302 -2.87 1.61 -9.54
C ASP A 302 -2.62 3.13 -9.48
N THR A 303 -1.47 3.59 -9.98
CA THR A 303 -1.18 5.03 -10.07
C THR A 303 -2.18 5.76 -10.96
N GLY A 304 -2.63 5.13 -12.06
CA GLY A 304 -3.68 5.67 -12.91
C GLY A 304 -5.02 5.74 -12.17
N SER A 305 -5.37 4.67 -11.45
CA SER A 305 -6.54 4.64 -10.57
C SER A 305 -6.48 5.72 -9.47
N ASP A 306 -5.31 6.05 -8.94
CA ASP A 306 -5.13 7.12 -7.96
C ASP A 306 -5.36 8.51 -8.57
N CYS A 307 -4.87 8.72 -9.79
CA CYS A 307 -5.12 9.93 -10.56
C CYS A 307 -6.61 10.11 -10.86
N VAL A 308 -7.32 9.02 -11.20
CA VAL A 308 -8.78 9.03 -11.41
C VAL A 308 -9.50 9.46 -10.14
N GLY A 309 -9.27 8.77 -9.02
CA GLY A 309 -9.97 9.05 -7.75
C GLY A 309 -9.67 10.45 -7.21
N THR A 310 -8.44 10.94 -7.40
CA THR A 310 -8.04 12.30 -7.04
C THR A 310 -8.72 13.35 -7.93
N SER A 311 -8.79 13.10 -9.25
CA SER A 311 -9.44 14.01 -10.21
C SER A 311 -10.95 14.12 -9.97
N ASN A 312 -11.61 13.00 -9.65
CA ASN A 312 -13.01 12.98 -9.26
C ASN A 312 -13.28 13.83 -8.01
N ARG A 313 -12.44 13.71 -6.97
CA ARG A 313 -12.54 14.52 -5.74
C ARG A 313 -12.24 16.00 -5.96
N HIS A 314 -11.39 16.34 -6.92
CA HIS A 314 -11.19 17.73 -7.33
C HIS A 314 -12.41 18.35 -8.03
N GLY A 315 -13.38 17.54 -8.49
CA GLY A 315 -14.52 18.00 -9.28
C GLY A 315 -14.19 18.20 -10.75
N ALA A 316 -13.44 17.26 -11.35
CA ALA A 316 -13.32 17.16 -12.80
C ALA A 316 -14.70 17.04 -13.46
N VAL A 317 -14.86 17.61 -14.66
CA VAL A 317 -16.09 17.53 -15.46
C VAL A 317 -16.23 16.11 -16.03
N SER A 318 -15.12 15.55 -16.51
CA SER A 318 -15.03 14.15 -16.91
C SER A 318 -13.62 13.63 -16.66
N VAL A 319 -13.50 12.32 -16.49
CA VAL A 319 -12.23 11.61 -16.40
C VAL A 319 -12.26 10.44 -17.38
N THR A 320 -11.31 10.41 -18.30
CA THR A 320 -11.10 9.31 -19.25
C THR A 320 -9.75 8.66 -18.95
N GLN A 321 -9.71 7.35 -18.88
CA GLN A 321 -8.49 6.58 -18.62
C GLN A 321 -8.19 5.67 -19.81
N PHE A 322 -6.96 5.78 -20.32
CA PHE A 322 -6.46 4.96 -21.42
C PHE A 322 -5.52 3.88 -20.91
N GLU A 323 -5.77 2.64 -21.33
CA GLU A 323 -4.87 1.50 -21.15
C GLU A 323 -4.26 1.09 -22.50
N LEU A 324 -2.95 0.85 -22.49
CA LEU A 324 -2.19 0.39 -23.65
C LEU A 324 -2.52 -1.07 -23.99
N LEU A 325 -2.70 -1.89 -22.96
CA LEU A 325 -3.03 -3.31 -23.08
C LEU A 325 -4.49 -3.53 -23.52
N PRO A 326 -4.80 -4.68 -24.15
CA PRO A 326 -6.18 -5.04 -24.42
C PRO A 326 -6.97 -5.21 -23.13
N MET A 327 -8.29 -5.02 -23.23
CA MET A 327 -9.20 -5.33 -22.14
C MET A 327 -9.01 -6.80 -21.76
N PRO A 328 -8.66 -7.10 -20.49
CA PRO A 328 -8.50 -8.48 -20.07
C PRO A 328 -9.80 -9.27 -20.29
N PRO A 329 -9.71 -10.60 -20.54
CA PRO A 329 -10.88 -11.46 -20.66
C PRO A 329 -11.61 -11.60 -19.31
N ASP A 330 -12.72 -12.36 -19.32
CA ASP A 330 -13.60 -12.73 -18.19
C ASP A 330 -13.08 -12.34 -16.78
N PRO A 331 -13.78 -11.44 -16.06
CA PRO A 331 -13.35 -10.96 -14.75
C PRO A 331 -13.36 -12.04 -13.65
N GLU A 332 -14.04 -13.17 -13.86
CA GLU A 332 -14.24 -14.17 -12.81
C GLU A 332 -13.18 -15.29 -12.86
N LEU A 333 -12.71 -15.64 -14.05
CA LEU A 333 -11.81 -16.78 -14.28
C LEU A 333 -10.34 -16.49 -13.95
N ASN A 334 -9.67 -17.39 -13.23
CA ASN A 334 -8.21 -17.44 -13.12
C ASN A 334 -7.67 -18.66 -13.91
N PRO A 335 -7.32 -18.52 -15.20
CA PRO A 335 -6.85 -19.63 -16.02
C PRO A 335 -5.43 -20.11 -15.66
N VAL A 336 -4.72 -19.38 -14.80
CA VAL A 336 -3.34 -19.66 -14.40
C VAL A 336 -3.24 -19.99 -12.92
N TRP A 337 -4.33 -20.41 -12.27
CA TRP A 337 -4.31 -20.80 -10.86
C TRP A 337 -3.17 -21.79 -10.57
N PRO A 338 -2.40 -21.62 -9.48
CA PRO A 338 -2.59 -20.68 -8.36
C PRO A 338 -1.89 -19.32 -8.55
N TYR A 339 -1.43 -18.98 -9.75
CA TYR A 339 -0.70 -17.74 -10.03
C TYR A 339 -1.62 -16.53 -10.24
N TRP A 340 -1.01 -15.35 -10.26
CA TRP A 340 -1.70 -14.08 -10.48
C TRP A 340 -2.26 -13.96 -11.91
N PRO A 341 -3.59 -13.82 -12.10
CA PRO A 341 -4.18 -13.76 -13.44
C PRO A 341 -4.15 -12.36 -14.05
N THR A 342 -4.06 -12.32 -15.37
CA THR A 342 -4.42 -11.13 -16.16
C THR A 342 -5.94 -11.06 -16.28
N ARG A 343 -6.60 -10.27 -15.43
CA ARG A 343 -8.05 -10.05 -15.46
C ARG A 343 -8.43 -8.59 -15.26
N LEU A 344 -9.67 -8.25 -15.61
CA LEU A 344 -10.18 -6.90 -15.42
C LEU A 344 -10.33 -6.63 -13.92
N ARG A 345 -9.70 -5.56 -13.45
CA ARG A 345 -9.86 -5.05 -12.09
C ARG A 345 -10.56 -3.69 -12.14
N THR A 346 -11.55 -3.54 -11.28
CA THR A 346 -12.27 -2.29 -11.04
C THR A 346 -11.95 -1.86 -9.62
N SER A 347 -11.52 -0.62 -9.45
CA SER A 347 -11.21 -0.04 -8.16
C SER A 347 -12.34 0.89 -7.73
N SER A 348 -12.35 1.24 -6.45
CA SER A 348 -13.25 2.26 -5.91
C SER A 348 -13.16 3.60 -6.65
N SER A 349 -11.99 3.97 -7.18
CA SER A 349 -11.82 5.18 -8.00
C SER A 349 -12.55 5.08 -9.35
N HIS A 350 -12.59 3.91 -9.98
CA HIS A 350 -13.31 3.73 -11.25
C HIS A 350 -14.83 3.83 -11.03
N GLU A 351 -15.33 3.28 -9.93
CA GLU A 351 -16.74 3.38 -9.52
C GLU A 351 -17.18 4.82 -9.20
N GLU A 352 -16.25 5.70 -8.85
CA GLU A 352 -16.52 7.12 -8.59
C GLU A 352 -16.79 7.93 -9.87
N GLY A 353 -16.34 7.42 -11.01
CA GLY A 353 -16.55 7.97 -12.35
C GLY A 353 -15.29 7.95 -13.20
N ALA A 354 -15.23 7.08 -14.20
CA ALA A 354 -14.23 7.14 -15.27
C ALA A 354 -14.72 6.39 -16.51
N GLU A 355 -14.52 6.99 -17.68
CA GLU A 355 -14.60 6.26 -18.95
C GLU A 355 -13.27 5.55 -19.18
N ARG A 356 -13.28 4.24 -19.43
CA ARG A 356 -12.08 3.43 -19.59
C ARG A 356 -12.01 2.91 -21.02
N ASP A 357 -10.90 3.19 -21.69
CA ASP A 357 -10.64 2.70 -23.04
C ASP A 357 -9.35 1.86 -23.06
N TRP A 358 -9.31 0.86 -23.95
CA TRP A 358 -8.28 -0.18 -23.97
C TRP A 358 -7.63 -0.29 -25.34
N SER A 359 -6.44 -0.88 -25.40
CA SER A 359 -5.66 -0.98 -26.64
C SER A 359 -5.35 0.39 -27.28
N ILE A 360 -5.23 1.44 -26.46
CA ILE A 360 -4.95 2.80 -26.94
C ILE A 360 -3.46 3.11 -26.84
N ALA A 361 -2.82 3.21 -28.01
CA ALA A 361 -1.44 3.69 -28.11
C ALA A 361 -1.41 5.20 -28.35
N THR A 362 -0.97 5.97 -27.36
CA THR A 362 -0.85 7.44 -27.50
C THR A 362 0.26 7.81 -28.49
N LYS A 363 -0.09 8.55 -29.56
CA LYS A 363 0.85 8.99 -30.61
C LYS A 363 1.11 10.49 -30.62
N GLN A 364 0.23 11.28 -30.01
CA GLN A 364 0.30 12.72 -29.83
C GLN A 364 -0.60 13.11 -28.65
N LEU A 365 -0.34 14.26 -28.03
CA LEU A 365 -1.09 14.81 -26.89
C LEU A 365 -1.82 16.10 -27.25
#